data_AF-A0A4U2Q3D0-F1
#
_entry.id   AF-A0A4U2Q3D0-F1
#
_cell.length_a   1.000
_cell.length_b   1.000
_cell.length_c   1.000
_cell.angle_alpha   90.00
_cell.angle_beta   90.00
_cell.angle_gamma   90.00
#
_symmetry.space_group_name_H-M   'P 1'
#
loop_
_entity.id
_entity.type
_entity.pdbx_description
1 polymer ?
#
loop_
_entity_poly.entity_id
_entity_poly.type
_entity_poly.pdbx_seq_one_letter_code
_entity_poly.pdbx_strand_id
1 'polypeptide(L)'
;MRALQANLWAYGQQGTVGTIDGSFGSGVKSGLQNFQSSKGLTADGIAGSGTWNRMNYNVSVEVPGRSFFLSTPDSSTYYVFYGTGDSGSGMRYAVLYKTNNRTVTSGTVY
;
A
#
# COMPACT_ATOMS: atom_id res chain seq x y z
N MET A 1 8.28 2.02 -5.29
CA MET A 1 7.03 1.85 -6.08
C MET A 1 6.15 0.65 -5.67
N ARG A 2 6.71 -0.49 -5.24
CA ARG A 2 5.91 -1.66 -4.80
C ARG A 2 4.94 -1.36 -3.64
N ALA A 3 5.38 -0.52 -2.71
CA ALA A 3 4.56 0.00 -1.60
C ALA A 3 3.28 0.68 -2.11
N LEU A 4 3.37 1.48 -3.17
CA LEU A 4 2.21 2.17 -3.74
C LEU A 4 1.21 1.18 -4.35
N GLN A 5 1.69 0.20 -5.10
CA GLN A 5 0.86 -0.86 -5.66
C GLN A 5 0.18 -1.70 -4.56
N ALA A 6 0.90 -2.01 -3.48
CA ALA A 6 0.36 -2.69 -2.30
C ALA A 6 -0.75 -1.88 -1.62
N ASN A 7 -0.56 -0.57 -1.50
CA ASN A 7 -1.58 0.32 -0.93
C ASN A 7 -2.83 0.37 -1.83
N LEU A 8 -2.65 0.47 -3.15
CA LEU A 8 -3.77 0.48 -4.09
C LEU A 8 -4.53 -0.87 -4.09
N TRP A 9 -3.84 -2.00 -3.94
CA TRP A 9 -4.47 -3.30 -3.68
C TRP A 9 -5.31 -3.26 -2.40
N ALA A 10 -4.79 -2.66 -1.33
CA ALA A 10 -5.56 -2.49 -0.11
C ALA A 10 -6.81 -1.62 -0.32
N TYR A 11 -6.78 -0.67 -1.24
CA TYR A 11 -7.96 0.11 -1.66
C TYR A 11 -8.83 -0.61 -2.73
N GLY A 12 -8.67 -1.92 -2.92
CA GLY A 12 -9.48 -2.71 -3.84
C GLY A 12 -9.14 -2.53 -5.32
N GLN A 13 -8.05 -1.83 -5.66
CA GLN A 13 -7.63 -1.60 -7.03
C GLN A 13 -6.82 -2.77 -7.61
N GLN A 14 -6.84 -3.95 -6.99
CA GLN A 14 -6.05 -5.11 -7.43
C GLN A 14 -6.26 -5.44 -8.92
N GLY A 15 -7.53 -5.44 -9.38
CA GLY A 15 -7.85 -5.70 -10.78
C GLY A 15 -7.36 -4.62 -11.75
N THR A 16 -7.18 -3.38 -11.28
CA THR A 16 -6.71 -2.26 -12.10
C THR A 16 -5.18 -2.15 -12.11
N VAL A 17 -4.56 -2.36 -10.95
CA VAL A 17 -3.11 -2.26 -10.75
C VAL A 17 -2.38 -3.47 -11.33
N GLY A 18 -2.97 -4.66 -11.28
CA GLY A 18 -2.31 -5.89 -11.66
C GLY A 18 -1.23 -6.29 -10.64
N THR A 19 -0.16 -6.92 -11.11
CA THR A 19 0.90 -7.48 -10.25
C THR A 19 1.71 -6.39 -9.52
N ILE A 20 2.09 -6.66 -8.27
CA ILE A 20 3.02 -5.80 -7.52
C ILE A 20 4.47 -6.08 -7.96
N ASP A 21 4.87 -5.49 -9.08
CA ASP A 21 6.20 -5.68 -9.68
C ASP A 21 7.18 -4.54 -9.37
N GLY A 22 6.68 -3.40 -8.90
CA GLY A 22 7.44 -2.18 -8.65
C GLY A 22 7.52 -1.23 -9.85
N SER A 23 6.86 -1.55 -10.95
CA SER A 23 6.82 -0.73 -12.16
C SER A 23 5.64 0.22 -12.12
N PHE A 24 5.86 1.48 -12.51
CA PHE A 24 4.77 2.44 -12.66
C PHE A 24 4.12 2.29 -14.04
N GLY A 25 3.26 1.29 -14.20
CA GLY A 25 2.49 1.05 -15.42
C GLY A 25 1.20 1.86 -15.50
N SER A 26 0.52 1.77 -16.66
CA SER A 26 -0.80 2.39 -16.88
C SER A 26 -1.84 1.93 -15.84
N GLY A 27 -1.81 0.66 -15.41
CA GLY A 27 -2.68 0.14 -14.36
C GLY A 27 -2.47 0.81 -12.99
N VAL A 28 -1.22 1.13 -12.64
CA VAL A 28 -0.91 1.87 -11.39
C VAL A 28 -1.44 3.29 -11.47
N LYS A 29 -1.29 3.94 -12.63
CA LYS A 29 -1.83 5.28 -12.89
C LYS A 29 -3.36 5.30 -12.78
N SER A 30 -4.05 4.36 -13.44
CA SER A 30 -5.50 4.24 -13.35
C SER A 30 -5.97 3.94 -11.91
N GLY A 31 -5.26 3.07 -11.19
CA GLY A 31 -5.54 2.80 -9.78
C GLY A 31 -5.39 4.05 -8.90
N LEU A 32 -4.37 4.88 -9.17
CA LEU A 32 -4.20 6.18 -8.51
C LEU A 32 -5.35 7.14 -8.81
N GLN A 33 -5.77 7.24 -10.07
CA GLN A 33 -6.88 8.10 -10.47
C GLN A 33 -8.20 7.69 -9.81
N ASN A 34 -8.47 6.38 -9.75
CA ASN A 34 -9.63 5.84 -9.05
C ASN A 34 -9.57 6.14 -7.55
N PHE A 35 -8.40 5.94 -6.93
CA PHE A 35 -8.19 6.25 -5.53
C PHE A 35 -8.40 7.75 -5.25
N GLN A 36 -7.77 8.62 -6.02
CA GLN A 36 -7.91 10.07 -5.89
C GLN A 36 -9.38 10.50 -6.05
N SER A 37 -10.07 9.98 -7.06
CA SER A 37 -11.51 10.23 -7.27
C SER A 37 -12.34 9.79 -6.07
N SER A 38 -12.08 8.59 -5.52
CA SER A 38 -12.78 8.08 -4.33
C SER A 38 -12.55 8.93 -3.09
N LYS A 39 -11.45 9.69 -3.06
CA LYS A 39 -11.04 10.54 -1.94
C LYS A 39 -11.33 12.02 -2.12
N GLY A 40 -12.01 12.39 -3.21
CA GLY A 40 -12.31 13.78 -3.57
C GLY A 40 -11.06 14.60 -3.90
N LEU A 41 -9.99 13.95 -4.35
CA LEU A 41 -8.77 14.58 -4.83
C LEU A 41 -8.83 14.69 -6.36
N THR A 42 -8.02 15.60 -6.92
CA THR A 42 -7.78 15.65 -8.37
C THR A 42 -7.16 14.32 -8.83
N ALA A 43 -7.84 13.63 -9.74
CA ALA A 43 -7.44 12.35 -10.30
C ALA A 43 -6.35 12.50 -11.38
N ASP A 44 -5.21 13.06 -11.00
CA ASP A 44 -4.07 13.29 -11.88
C ASP A 44 -3.25 12.01 -12.16
N GLY A 45 -3.47 10.96 -11.37
CA GLY A 45 -2.73 9.70 -11.46
C GLY A 45 -1.29 9.83 -10.98
N ILE A 46 -0.99 10.85 -10.18
CA ILE A 46 0.33 11.13 -9.63
C ILE A 46 0.31 10.90 -8.12
N ALA A 47 1.25 10.11 -7.61
CA ALA A 47 1.44 9.90 -6.19
C ALA A 47 2.15 11.11 -5.53
N GLY A 48 1.49 12.27 -5.53
CA GLY A 48 1.95 13.49 -4.87
C GLY A 48 1.65 13.49 -3.36
N SER A 49 2.16 14.49 -2.63
CA SER A 49 1.99 14.62 -1.18
C SER A 49 0.53 14.60 -0.72
N GLY A 50 -0.39 15.17 -1.51
CA GLY A 50 -1.83 15.10 -1.24
C GLY A 50 -2.39 13.68 -1.31
N THR A 51 -1.93 12.88 -2.27
CA THR A 51 -2.29 11.47 -2.40
C THR A 51 -1.77 10.66 -1.22
N TRP A 52 -0.50 10.87 -0.82
CA TRP A 52 0.09 10.22 0.35
C TRP A 52 -0.63 10.60 1.66
N ASN A 53 -0.93 11.89 1.87
CA ASN A 53 -1.67 12.35 3.05
C ASN A 53 -3.07 11.72 3.17
N ARG A 54 -3.70 11.41 2.03
CA ARG A 54 -5.07 10.87 1.99
C ARG A 54 -5.12 9.35 2.07
N MET A 55 -3.99 8.68 1.84
CA MET A 55 -3.80 7.29 2.24
C MET A 55 -3.66 7.25 3.76
N ASN A 56 -4.72 7.60 4.50
CA ASN A 56 -4.69 7.75 5.95
C ASN A 56 -4.16 6.46 6.60
N TYR A 57 -3.01 6.58 7.26
CA TYR A 57 -2.29 5.48 7.87
C TYR A 57 -2.66 5.40 9.35
N ASN A 58 -3.33 4.33 9.78
CA ASN A 58 -3.22 3.94 11.18
C ASN A 58 -1.89 3.24 11.34
N VAL A 59 -0.84 4.01 11.59
CA VAL A 59 0.50 3.51 11.90
C VAL A 59 0.49 3.00 13.33
N SER A 60 0.28 1.69 13.49
CA SER A 60 0.70 1.00 14.70
C SER A 60 2.20 0.76 14.57
N VAL A 61 3.03 1.64 15.15
CA VAL A 61 4.49 1.41 15.20
C VAL A 61 4.76 0.36 16.27
N GLU A 62 5.23 -0.82 15.86
CA GLU A 62 5.92 -1.73 16.77
C GLU A 62 7.42 -1.42 16.67
N VAL A 63 8.07 -1.10 17.80
CA VAL A 63 9.52 -0.97 17.89
C VAL A 63 9.99 -1.66 19.17
N PRO A 64 11.16 -2.33 19.18
CA PRO A 64 12.36 -2.06 18.36
C PRO A 64 12.61 -3.09 17.24
N GLY A 65 12.84 -2.59 16.01
CA GLY A 65 12.92 -3.38 14.75
C GLY A 65 12.24 -2.72 13.53
N ARG A 66 11.70 -1.51 13.70
CA ARG A 66 11.07 -0.61 12.70
C ARG A 66 10.02 -1.32 11.80
N SER A 67 8.91 -1.69 12.41
CA SER A 67 7.71 -2.14 11.70
C SER A 67 6.54 -1.19 11.92
N PHE A 68 5.76 -0.95 10.88
CA PHE A 68 4.51 -0.21 10.93
C PHE A 68 3.45 -0.90 10.08
N PHE A 69 2.25 -1.02 10.64
CA PHE A 69 1.09 -1.45 9.87
C PHE A 69 0.45 -0.25 9.20
N LEU A 70 0.09 -0.39 7.94
CA LEU A 70 -0.81 0.49 7.22
C LEU A 70 -2.18 -0.18 7.15
N SER A 71 -3.05 0.20 8.08
CA SER A 71 -4.46 -0.13 8.02
C SER A 71 -5.24 1.09 7.54
N THR A 72 -5.83 0.98 6.35
CA THR A 72 -6.70 2.00 5.79
C THR A 72 -8.12 1.76 6.31
N PRO A 73 -8.82 2.76 6.87
CA PRO A 73 -10.19 2.59 7.39
C PRO A 73 -11.17 2.12 6.32
N ASP A 74 -10.93 2.51 5.07
CA ASP A 74 -11.82 2.23 3.94
C ASP A 74 -11.63 0.84 3.33
N SER A 75 -10.54 0.15 3.68
CA SER A 75 -10.37 -1.25 3.27
C SER A 75 -10.98 -2.15 4.31
N SER A 76 -12.00 -2.93 3.95
CA SER A 76 -12.47 -4.04 4.78
C SER A 76 -11.68 -5.33 4.55
N THR A 77 -10.87 -5.38 3.48
CA THR A 77 -10.29 -6.63 2.99
C THR A 77 -8.82 -6.78 3.34
N TYR A 78 -8.01 -5.71 3.24
CA TYR A 78 -6.56 -5.82 3.36
C TYR A 78 -5.93 -4.74 4.24
N TYR A 79 -4.82 -5.06 4.89
CA TYR A 79 -3.86 -4.09 5.42
C TYR A 79 -2.47 -4.40 4.87
N VAL A 80 -1.59 -3.40 4.87
CA VAL A 80 -0.20 -3.56 4.43
C VAL A 80 0.72 -3.43 5.63
N PHE A 81 1.46 -4.47 5.95
CA PHE A 81 2.55 -4.40 6.92
C PHE A 81 3.81 -3.90 6.23
N TYR A 82 4.54 -3.01 6.88
CA TYR A 82 5.89 -2.61 6.51
C TYR A 82 6.83 -2.92 7.68
N GLY A 83 8.01 -3.47 7.40
CA GLY A 83 8.97 -3.76 8.46
C GLY A 83 10.39 -3.92 7.94
N THR A 84 11.37 -3.48 8.72
CA THR A 84 12.77 -3.85 8.46
C THR A 84 13.03 -5.21 9.08
N GLY A 85 13.42 -6.20 8.28
CA GLY A 85 13.82 -7.50 8.83
C GLY A 85 15.04 -7.36 9.74
N ASP A 86 15.25 -8.34 10.63
CA ASP A 86 16.28 -8.34 11.70
C ASP A 86 17.72 -8.05 11.23
N SER A 87 17.99 -8.12 9.92
CA SER A 87 19.30 -7.87 9.30
C SER A 87 19.50 -6.45 8.72
N GLY A 88 18.54 -5.54 8.90
CA GLY A 88 18.63 -4.15 8.40
C GLY A 88 18.64 -4.00 6.87
N SER A 89 18.43 -5.09 6.13
CA SER A 89 18.68 -5.20 4.68
C SER A 89 17.58 -4.63 3.78
N GLY A 90 16.93 -3.54 4.19
CA GLY A 90 15.87 -2.87 3.44
C GLY A 90 14.46 -3.09 3.99
N MET A 91 13.57 -2.13 3.74
CA MET A 91 12.16 -2.23 4.13
C MET A 91 11.48 -3.34 3.35
N ARG A 92 10.66 -4.13 4.03
CA ARG A 92 9.79 -5.14 3.42
C ARG A 92 8.36 -4.69 3.54
N TYR A 93 7.52 -5.10 2.59
CA TYR A 93 6.08 -4.96 2.69
C TYR A 93 5.41 -6.32 2.61
N ALA A 94 4.27 -6.47 3.26
CA ALA A 94 3.38 -7.61 3.12
C ALA A 94 1.94 -7.11 3.08
N VAL A 95 1.16 -7.56 2.10
CA VAL A 95 -0.28 -7.34 2.04
C VAL A 95 -0.95 -8.53 2.71
N LEU A 96 -1.78 -8.30 3.72
CA LEU A 96 -2.45 -9.35 4.47
C LEU A 96 -3.95 -9.13 4.48
N TYR A 97 -4.72 -10.22 4.52
CA TYR A 97 -6.17 -10.15 4.74
C TYR A 97 -6.48 -9.67 6.16
N LYS A 98 -7.39 -8.70 6.28
CA LYS A 98 -7.88 -8.22 7.59
C LYS A 98 -8.60 -9.30 8.40
N THR A 99 -9.20 -10.28 7.72
CA THR A 99 -10.04 -11.31 8.36
C THR A 99 -9.25 -12.37 9.11
N ASN A 100 -8.02 -12.68 8.69
CA ASN A 100 -7.25 -13.81 9.23
C ASN A 100 -5.73 -13.60 9.21
N ASN A 101 -5.24 -12.40 8.89
CA ASN A 101 -3.83 -12.07 8.80
C ASN A 101 -3.02 -12.97 7.85
N ARG A 102 -3.67 -13.64 6.87
CA ARG A 102 -2.92 -14.39 5.84
C ARG A 102 -2.28 -13.43 4.85
N THR A 103 -0.98 -13.62 4.61
CA THR A 103 -0.23 -12.91 3.58
C THR A 103 -0.76 -13.27 2.20
N VAL A 104 -1.20 -12.25 1.47
CA VAL A 104 -1.57 -12.31 0.05
C VAL A 104 -0.30 -12.27 -0.80
N THR A 105 0.57 -11.32 -0.50
CA THR A 105 1.83 -11.10 -1.20
C THR A 105 2.77 -10.30 -0.32
N SER A 106 4.07 -10.49 -0.51
CA SER A 106 5.09 -9.75 0.22
C SER A 106 6.33 -9.55 -0.66
N GLY A 107 7.15 -8.57 -0.31
CA GLY A 107 8.37 -8.29 -1.04
C GLY A 107 9.20 -7.21 -0.37
N THR A 108 10.30 -6.84 -1.03
CA THR A 108 11.20 -5.79 -0.57
C THR A 108 10.86 -4.46 -1.25
N VAL A 109 10.82 -3.40 -0.44
CA VAL A 109 10.75 -2.00 -0.88
C VAL A 109 12.18 -1.58 -1.25
N TYR A 110 12.44 -1.49 -2.56
CA TYR A 110 13.64 -0.85 -3.13
C TYR A 110 13.24 0.51 -3.73
#